data_AF-A0A078R7T0-F1
#
_entry.id   AF-A0A078R7T0-F1
#
_cell.length_a   1.000
_cell.length_b   1.000
_cell.length_c   1.000
_cell.angle_alpha   90.00
_cell.angle_beta   90.00
_cell.angle_gamma   90.00
#
_symmetry.space_group_name_H-M   'P 1'
#
loop_
_entity.id
_entity.type
_entity.pdbx_description
1 polymer ?
#
loop_
_entity_poly.entity_id
_entity_poly.type
_entity_poly.pdbx_seq_one_letter_code
_entity_poly.pdbx_strand_id
1 'polypeptide(L)'
;MTAQIREKLIYNGEEYYMATEPLQPYLEEKKIVFDYLSTACWRGYVGEWVVEDNKLYLINLEANILREKQESSKEYETVGLEYLFPNEKKVFAKWFTGVISIPYGKMLRYIHSDYASIYEKELYLEFVSGILVSSHEKDNNKEDLEEHSFVDFWKDFLDEKNMRKD
;
A
#
# COMPACT_ATOMS: atom_id res chain seq x y z
N MET A 1 15.76 3.38 -7.32
CA MET A 1 14.72 3.18 -6.29
C MET A 1 14.55 1.68 -6.11
N THR A 2 14.23 1.22 -4.90
CA THR A 2 14.01 -0.19 -4.52
C THR A 2 12.51 -0.45 -4.44
N ALA A 3 12.06 -1.65 -4.84
CA ALA A 3 10.65 -2.03 -4.75
C ALA A 3 10.18 -1.98 -3.29
N GLN A 4 8.99 -1.41 -3.05
CA GLN A 4 8.44 -1.30 -1.70
C GLN A 4 7.78 -2.62 -1.27
N ILE A 5 7.89 -2.95 0.01
CA ILE A 5 7.17 -4.07 0.63
C ILE A 5 5.67 -3.81 0.45
N ARG A 6 4.95 -4.81 -0.03
CA ARG A 6 3.49 -4.75 -0.22
C ARG A 6 2.78 -5.13 1.07
N GLU A 7 1.62 -4.53 1.26
CA GLU A 7 0.72 -4.88 2.36
C GLU A 7 -0.16 -6.07 1.97
N LYS A 8 -0.59 -6.85 2.96
CA LYS A 8 -1.43 -8.04 2.74
C LYS A 8 -2.90 -7.67 2.72
N LEU A 9 -3.66 -8.28 1.82
CA LEU A 9 -5.13 -8.16 1.77
C LEU A 9 -5.76 -9.55 1.62
N ILE A 10 -6.70 -9.87 2.51
CA ILE A 10 -7.58 -11.04 2.38
C ILE A 10 -8.88 -10.60 1.72
N TYR A 11 -9.20 -11.16 0.55
CA TYR A 11 -10.41 -10.83 -0.21
C TYR A 11 -11.02 -12.10 -0.82
N ASN A 12 -12.33 -12.30 -0.64
CA ASN A 12 -13.05 -13.49 -1.10
C ASN A 12 -12.42 -14.84 -0.65
N GLY A 13 -11.78 -14.85 0.52
CA GLY A 13 -11.12 -16.04 1.08
C GLY A 13 -9.71 -16.31 0.56
N GLU A 14 -9.20 -15.48 -0.36
CA GLU A 14 -7.86 -15.58 -0.94
C GLU A 14 -6.94 -14.49 -0.36
N GLU A 15 -5.63 -14.80 -0.28
CA GLU A 15 -4.60 -13.85 0.14
C GLU A 15 -3.95 -13.15 -1.07
N TYR A 16 -3.82 -11.83 -0.97
CA TYR A 16 -3.24 -10.96 -1.97
C TYR A 16 -2.23 -9.98 -1.38
N TYR A 17 -1.44 -9.34 -2.25
CA TYR A 17 -0.47 -8.30 -1.89
C TYR A 17 -0.73 -7.02 -2.70
N MET A 18 -1.19 -5.97 -2.04
CA MET A 18 -1.63 -4.75 -2.72
C MET A 18 -0.49 -3.79 -3.05
N ALA A 19 -0.71 -2.98 -4.09
CA ALA A 19 0.12 -1.86 -4.53
C ALA A 19 -0.44 -0.51 -4.03
N THR A 20 -1.14 -0.53 -2.91
CA THR A 20 -1.82 0.63 -2.31
C THR A 20 -1.58 0.61 -0.81
N GLU A 21 -1.64 1.79 -0.17
CA GLU A 21 -1.34 1.99 1.25
C GLU A 21 -2.57 2.58 1.96
N PRO A 22 -3.61 1.79 2.30
CA PRO A 22 -4.90 2.33 2.74
C PRO A 22 -4.87 3.00 4.12
N LEU A 23 -3.80 2.78 4.91
CA LEU A 23 -3.59 3.45 6.20
C LEU A 23 -3.01 4.86 6.02
N GLN A 24 -2.34 5.14 4.89
CA GLN A 24 -1.63 6.39 4.64
C GLN A 24 -2.51 7.66 4.84
N PRO A 25 -3.75 7.73 4.32
CA PRO A 25 -4.59 8.92 4.53
C PRO A 25 -4.92 9.19 6.01
N TYR A 26 -5.07 8.12 6.82
CA TYR A 26 -5.30 8.27 8.26
C TYR A 26 -4.06 8.83 8.97
N LEU A 27 -2.88 8.33 8.64
CA LEU A 27 -1.62 8.80 9.23
C LEU A 27 -1.35 10.27 8.86
N GLU A 28 -1.62 10.65 7.61
CA GLU A 28 -1.49 12.03 7.13
C GLU A 28 -2.44 12.97 7.88
N GLU A 29 -3.71 12.58 8.04
CA GLU A 29 -4.69 13.36 8.81
C GLU A 29 -4.25 13.55 10.27
N LYS A 30 -3.72 12.48 10.90
CA LYS A 30 -3.26 12.51 12.29
C LYS A 30 -1.84 13.04 12.47
N LYS A 31 -1.13 13.33 11.38
CA LYS A 31 0.29 13.73 11.36
C LYS A 31 1.19 12.72 12.10
N ILE A 32 0.89 11.44 11.95
CA ILE A 32 1.68 10.34 12.50
C ILE A 32 2.68 9.90 11.43
N VAL A 33 3.94 9.71 11.82
CA VAL A 33 5.00 9.20 10.95
C VAL A 33 5.67 8.05 11.68
N PHE A 34 5.87 6.95 10.96
CA PHE A 34 6.64 5.81 11.43
C PHE A 34 8.06 5.88 10.88
N ASP A 35 9.00 5.33 11.64
CA ASP A 35 10.40 5.26 11.25
C ASP A 35 10.62 4.09 10.27
N TYR A 36 11.45 4.30 9.26
CA TYR A 36 11.85 3.22 8.36
C TYR A 36 13.18 2.61 8.79
N LEU A 37 13.26 1.27 8.74
CA LEU A 37 14.48 0.53 9.01
C LEU A 37 15.21 0.07 7.73
N SER A 38 14.54 0.20 6.58
CA SER A 38 15.04 -0.28 5.29
C SER A 38 14.47 0.54 4.15
N THR A 39 15.25 0.67 3.06
CA THR A 39 14.80 1.32 1.81
C THR A 39 13.72 0.51 1.07
N ALA A 40 13.49 -0.74 1.47
CA ALA A 40 12.38 -1.56 0.99
C ALA A 40 11.04 -1.15 1.64
N CYS A 41 11.03 -0.35 2.71
CA CYS A 41 9.80 0.13 3.34
C CYS A 41 10.01 1.51 3.97
N TRP A 42 10.03 2.54 3.12
CA TRP A 42 10.26 3.94 3.56
C TRP A 42 9.13 4.48 4.43
N ARG A 43 7.93 3.92 4.30
CA ARG A 43 6.78 4.31 5.12
C ARG A 43 6.88 3.84 6.58
N GLY A 44 7.76 2.88 6.88
CA GLY A 44 8.01 2.42 8.24
C GLY A 44 6.94 1.49 8.83
N TYR A 45 5.94 1.07 8.04
CA TYR A 45 4.89 0.16 8.47
C TYR A 45 4.44 -0.84 7.40
N VAL A 46 3.83 -1.94 7.82
CA VAL A 46 3.13 -2.91 6.96
C VAL A 46 1.79 -3.25 7.62
N GLY A 47 0.69 -3.07 6.89
CA GLY A 47 -0.64 -3.46 7.32
C GLY A 47 -1.05 -4.84 6.77
N GLU A 48 -1.90 -5.52 7.53
CA GLU A 48 -2.71 -6.63 7.02
C GLU A 48 -4.18 -6.27 7.07
N TRP A 49 -4.87 -6.55 5.98
CA TRP A 49 -6.23 -6.10 5.76
C TRP A 49 -7.15 -7.25 5.36
N VAL A 50 -8.44 -7.06 5.60
CA VAL A 50 -9.49 -7.97 5.12
C VAL A 50 -10.67 -7.17 4.60
N VAL A 51 -11.29 -7.66 3.53
CA VAL A 51 -12.60 -7.19 3.08
C VAL A 51 -13.65 -8.23 3.47
N GLU A 52 -14.56 -7.85 4.36
CA GLU A 52 -15.68 -8.68 4.81
C GLU A 52 -16.97 -7.88 4.76
N ASP A 53 -18.06 -8.46 4.27
CA ASP A 53 -19.36 -7.78 4.13
C ASP A 53 -19.24 -6.41 3.44
N ASN A 54 -18.45 -6.36 2.35
CA ASN A 54 -18.11 -5.16 1.60
C ASN A 54 -17.45 -4.04 2.43
N LYS A 55 -16.82 -4.36 3.55
CA LYS A 55 -16.10 -3.40 4.40
C LYS A 55 -14.63 -3.75 4.48
N LEU A 56 -13.80 -2.73 4.30
CA LEU A 56 -12.36 -2.82 4.50
C LEU A 56 -12.03 -2.70 5.99
N TYR A 57 -11.25 -3.64 6.50
CA TYR A 57 -10.74 -3.61 7.87
C TYR A 57 -9.23 -3.78 7.91
N LEU A 58 -8.58 -3.00 8.77
CA LEU A 58 -7.21 -3.26 9.22
C LEU A 58 -7.27 -4.28 10.35
N ILE A 59 -6.56 -5.40 10.22
CA ILE A 59 -6.56 -6.50 11.18
C ILE A 59 -5.21 -6.73 11.84
N ASN A 60 -4.12 -6.26 11.23
CA ASN A 60 -2.79 -6.25 11.83
C ASN A 60 -2.00 -5.03 11.34
N LEU A 61 -1.04 -4.60 12.14
CA LEU A 61 -0.11 -3.54 11.81
C LEU A 61 1.24 -3.90 12.43
N GLU A 62 2.30 -3.83 11.64
CA GLU A 62 3.67 -3.79 12.13
C GLU A 62 4.27 -2.45 11.73
N ALA A 63 4.60 -1.61 12.70
CA ALA A 63 5.15 -0.29 12.44
C ALA A 63 6.35 -0.01 13.34
N ASN A 64 7.36 0.74 12.86
CA ASN A 64 8.52 1.07 13.69
C ASN A 64 8.41 2.49 14.23
N ILE A 65 8.79 2.66 15.49
CA ILE A 65 8.91 3.96 16.14
C ILE A 65 10.29 4.11 16.77
N LEU A 66 10.78 5.34 16.83
CA LEU A 66 11.94 5.72 17.59
C LEU A 66 11.54 6.12 19.02
N ARG A 67 12.08 5.43 20.03
CA ARG A 67 12.02 5.90 21.42
C ARG A 67 13.30 6.64 21.78
N GLU A 68 13.14 7.88 22.26
CA GLU A 68 14.22 8.63 22.88
C GLU A 68 14.34 8.22 24.35
N LYS A 69 15.51 7.68 24.74
CA LYS A 69 15.86 7.45 26.15
C LYS A 69 16.59 8.66 26.73
N GLN A 70 16.48 8.82 28.05
CA GLN A 70 17.09 9.91 28.81
C GLN A 70 18.64 9.99 28.67
N GLU A 71 19.29 8.91 28.22
CA GLU A 71 20.75 8.80 28.11
C GLU A 71 21.26 8.83 26.64
N SER A 72 20.60 9.57 25.74
CA SER A 72 21.05 9.83 24.36
C SER A 72 21.18 8.60 23.44
N SER A 73 20.67 7.44 23.84
CA SER A 73 20.53 6.28 22.96
C SER A 73 19.17 6.30 22.25
N LYS A 74 19.21 6.06 20.95
CA LYS A 74 18.06 5.87 20.07
C LYS A 74 17.79 4.37 19.97
N GLU A 75 16.58 3.96 20.30
CA GLU A 75 16.16 2.56 20.16
C GLU A 75 14.89 2.50 19.32
N TYR A 76 14.90 1.62 18.32
CA TYR A 76 13.72 1.33 17.52
C TYR A 76 12.88 0.26 18.21
N GLU A 77 11.58 0.48 18.22
CA GLU A 77 10.60 -0.49 18.68
C GLU A 77 9.60 -0.75 17.56
N THR A 78 9.23 -2.01 17.36
CA THR A 78 8.11 -2.38 16.51
C THR A 78 6.84 -2.43 17.35
N VAL A 79 5.83 -1.69 16.91
CA VAL A 79 4.53 -1.58 17.58
C VAL A 79 3.40 -2.15 16.71
N GLY A 80 2.35 -2.61 17.39
CA GLY A 80 1.20 -3.24 16.78
C GLY A 80 0.03 -2.29 16.48
N LEU A 81 -1.09 -2.88 16.07
CA LEU A 81 -2.37 -2.19 15.82
C LEU A 81 -2.81 -1.33 17.00
N GLU A 82 -2.57 -1.81 18.22
CA GLU A 82 -2.93 -1.16 19.48
C GLU A 82 -2.26 0.20 19.71
N TYR A 83 -1.16 0.48 18.99
CA TYR A 83 -0.49 1.79 19.04
C TYR A 83 -1.36 2.90 18.45
N LEU A 84 -2.05 2.62 17.34
CA LEU A 84 -2.97 3.57 16.70
C LEU A 84 -4.40 3.43 17.21
N PHE A 85 -4.81 2.20 17.55
CA PHE A 85 -6.19 1.86 17.90
C PHE A 85 -6.24 1.03 19.18
N PRO A 86 -6.10 1.67 20.36
CA PRO A 86 -6.06 0.96 21.63
C PRO A 86 -7.33 0.13 21.86
N ASN A 87 -7.15 -1.13 22.27
CA ASN A 87 -8.20 -2.12 22.54
C ASN A 87 -8.98 -2.63 21.31
N GLU A 88 -8.63 -2.20 20.10
CA GLU A 88 -9.24 -2.73 18.88
C GLU A 88 -8.43 -3.91 18.35
N LYS A 89 -9.12 -4.99 18.00
CA LYS A 89 -8.51 -6.17 17.33
C LYS A 89 -8.71 -6.14 15.81
N LYS A 90 -9.61 -5.27 15.35
CA LYS A 90 -10.04 -5.15 13.96
C LYS A 90 -10.68 -3.78 13.79
N VAL A 91 -10.17 -2.99 12.86
CA VAL A 91 -10.55 -1.58 12.73
C VAL A 91 -11.22 -1.35 11.40
N PHE A 92 -12.46 -0.88 11.41
CA PHE A 92 -13.16 -0.51 10.18
C PHE A 92 -12.52 0.74 9.58
N ALA A 93 -12.06 0.64 8.33
CA ALA A 93 -11.30 1.66 7.64
C ALA A 93 -12.18 2.79 7.08
N LYS A 94 -13.03 3.38 7.93
CA LYS A 94 -13.99 4.42 7.53
C LYS A 94 -13.33 5.65 6.87
N TRP A 95 -12.06 5.89 7.17
CA TRP A 95 -11.27 6.97 6.58
C TRP A 95 -10.93 6.75 5.11
N PHE A 96 -10.93 5.50 4.62
CA PHE A 96 -10.41 5.20 3.30
C PHE A 96 -11.45 5.44 2.21
N THR A 97 -11.12 6.31 1.25
CA THR A 97 -11.85 6.47 -0.02
C THR A 97 -10.81 6.48 -1.14
N GLY A 98 -10.93 5.55 -2.08
CA GLY A 98 -9.92 5.34 -3.12
C GLY A 98 -10.00 3.95 -3.72
N VAL A 99 -9.02 3.61 -4.55
CA VAL A 99 -8.92 2.31 -5.22
C VAL A 99 -7.74 1.54 -4.64
N ILE A 100 -7.97 0.30 -4.20
CA ILE A 100 -6.90 -0.65 -3.91
C ILE A 100 -6.58 -1.42 -5.18
N SER A 101 -5.31 -1.36 -5.61
CA SER A 101 -4.79 -2.13 -6.74
C SER A 101 -4.02 -3.37 -6.26
N ILE A 102 -4.30 -4.50 -6.90
CA ILE A 102 -3.79 -5.82 -6.52
C ILE A 102 -3.25 -6.49 -7.79
N PRO A 103 -1.94 -6.41 -8.05
CA PRO A 103 -1.34 -7.21 -9.10
C PRO A 103 -1.17 -8.64 -8.60
N TYR A 104 -1.52 -9.61 -9.42
CA TYR A 104 -1.42 -11.01 -9.06
C TYR A 104 -1.21 -11.92 -10.26
N GLY A 105 -0.84 -13.18 -9.97
CA GLY A 105 -0.45 -14.16 -10.97
C GLY A 105 1.01 -14.07 -11.39
N LYS A 106 1.36 -14.54 -12.59
CA LYS A 106 2.74 -14.50 -13.09
C LYS A 106 3.22 -13.05 -13.27
N MET A 107 4.39 -12.74 -12.72
CA MET A 107 5.10 -11.49 -13.01
C MET A 107 5.58 -11.51 -14.47
N LEU A 108 5.09 -10.56 -15.27
CA LEU A 108 5.45 -10.39 -16.67
C LEU A 108 6.73 -9.56 -16.81
N ARG A 109 6.88 -8.52 -15.98
CA ARG A 109 8.04 -7.64 -16.00
C ARG A 109 8.38 -7.13 -14.60
N TYR A 110 9.64 -7.35 -14.20
CA TYR A 110 10.17 -6.78 -12.97
C TYR A 110 10.55 -5.32 -13.17
N ILE A 111 10.08 -4.45 -12.28
CA ILE A 111 10.49 -3.04 -12.21
C ILE A 111 10.90 -2.75 -10.79
N HIS A 112 12.13 -2.25 -10.62
CA HIS A 112 12.74 -2.06 -9.31
C HIS A 112 12.19 -0.84 -8.54
N SER A 113 11.22 -0.10 -9.08
CA SER A 113 10.69 1.13 -8.48
C SER A 113 9.31 0.92 -7.88
N ASP A 114 9.16 1.22 -6.58
CA ASP A 114 7.88 1.19 -5.85
C ASP A 114 7.08 -0.10 -6.08
N TYR A 115 5.84 0.03 -6.53
CA TYR A 115 4.95 -1.08 -6.88
C TYR A 115 4.86 -1.36 -8.38
N ALA A 116 5.80 -0.83 -9.19
CA ALA A 116 5.65 -0.74 -10.65
C ALA A 116 5.79 -2.06 -11.41
N SER A 117 6.20 -3.18 -10.77
CA SER A 117 6.30 -4.48 -11.46
C SER A 117 4.95 -4.87 -12.09
N ILE A 118 4.99 -5.38 -13.32
CA ILE A 118 3.81 -5.74 -14.11
C ILE A 118 3.52 -7.22 -13.94
N TYR A 119 2.28 -7.55 -13.66
CA TYR A 119 1.78 -8.91 -13.48
C TYR A 119 0.74 -9.24 -14.54
N GLU A 120 0.45 -10.53 -14.73
CA GLU A 120 -0.55 -11.00 -15.70
C GLU A 120 -1.92 -10.40 -15.48
N LYS A 121 -2.28 -10.12 -14.22
CA LYS A 121 -3.57 -9.60 -13.84
C LYS A 121 -3.43 -8.51 -12.79
N GLU A 122 -4.38 -7.59 -12.81
CA GLU A 122 -4.54 -6.55 -11.82
C GLU A 122 -6.02 -6.51 -11.40
N LEU A 123 -6.29 -6.68 -10.12
CA LEU A 123 -7.61 -6.51 -9.53
C LEU A 123 -7.68 -5.13 -8.86
N TYR A 124 -8.73 -4.39 -9.17
CA TYR A 124 -9.00 -3.08 -8.61
C TYR A 124 -10.28 -3.13 -7.79
N LEU A 125 -10.19 -2.64 -6.55
CA LEU A 125 -11.30 -2.58 -5.60
C LEU A 125 -11.54 -1.12 -5.22
N GLU A 126 -12.70 -0.57 -5.56
CA GLU A 126 -13.06 0.83 -5.29
C GLU A 126 -13.83 0.94 -3.96
N PHE A 127 -13.35 1.82 -3.09
CA PHE A 127 -13.94 2.05 -1.77
C PHE A 127 -14.39 3.49 -1.58
N VAL A 128 -15.54 3.64 -0.92
CA VAL A 128 -16.05 4.92 -0.40
C VAL A 128 -16.27 4.78 1.10
N SER A 129 -15.53 5.56 1.90
CA SER A 129 -15.57 5.51 3.37
C SER A 129 -15.44 4.09 3.95
N GLY A 130 -14.52 3.31 3.39
CA GLY A 130 -14.25 1.92 3.78
C GLY A 130 -15.24 0.90 3.20
N ILE A 131 -16.24 1.31 2.43
CA ILE A 131 -17.23 0.42 1.80
C ILE A 131 -16.83 0.11 0.37
N LEU A 132 -16.69 -1.16 0.01
CA LEU A 132 -16.47 -1.63 -1.35
C LEU A 132 -17.71 -1.33 -2.19
N VAL A 133 -17.56 -0.48 -3.20
CA VAL A 133 -18.65 -0.05 -4.10
C VAL A 133 -18.53 -0.64 -5.51
N SER A 134 -17.32 -1.03 -5.92
CA SER A 134 -17.06 -1.59 -7.24
C SER A 134 -15.78 -2.43 -7.23
N SER A 135 -15.71 -3.41 -8.14
CA SER A 135 -14.51 -4.20 -8.40
C SER A 135 -14.38 -4.47 -9.89
N HIS A 136 -13.16 -4.39 -10.43
CA HIS A 136 -12.88 -4.79 -11.80
C HIS A 136 -11.51 -5.45 -11.93
N GLU A 137 -11.37 -6.37 -12.88
CA GLU A 137 -10.12 -7.08 -13.16
C GLU A 137 -9.63 -6.72 -14.56
N LYS A 138 -8.33 -6.44 -14.66
CA LYS A 138 -7.60 -6.23 -15.90
C LYS A 138 -6.69 -7.43 -16.17
N ASP A 139 -6.73 -7.94 -17.39
CA ASP A 139 -5.82 -8.97 -17.91
C ASP A 139 -4.76 -8.30 -18.78
N ASN A 140 -3.53 -8.23 -18.29
CA ASN A 140 -2.41 -7.58 -18.96
C ASN A 140 -1.77 -8.46 -20.04
N ASN A 141 -2.17 -9.72 -20.20
CA ASN A 141 -1.66 -10.57 -21.31
C ASN A 141 -2.25 -10.17 -22.67
N LYS A 142 -3.34 -9.41 -22.69
CA LYS A 142 -4.08 -9.02 -23.91
C LYS A 142 -3.68 -7.65 -24.45
N GLU A 143 -2.92 -6.88 -23.69
CA GLU A 143 -2.19 -5.74 -24.22
C GLU A 143 -0.90 -6.31 -24.83
N ASP A 144 -0.72 -6.13 -26.15
CA ASP A 144 0.61 -6.19 -26.72
C ASP A 144 1.44 -5.19 -25.91
N LEU A 145 2.33 -5.70 -25.04
CA LEU A 145 3.34 -4.91 -24.35
C LEU A 145 4.34 -4.44 -25.41
N GLU A 146 3.90 -3.63 -26.38
CA GLU A 146 4.79 -2.93 -27.28
C GLU A 146 5.66 -2.02 -26.42
N GLU A 147 6.97 -2.20 -26.55
CA GLU A 147 8.01 -1.46 -25.80
C GLU A 147 7.81 0.07 -25.84
N HIS A 148 7.05 0.58 -26.81
CA HIS A 148 6.71 1.99 -27.00
C HIS A 148 5.79 2.56 -25.90
N SER A 149 4.84 1.79 -25.35
CA SER A 149 3.92 2.28 -24.31
C SER A 149 4.60 2.57 -22.97
N PHE A 150 5.71 1.88 -22.70
CA PHE A 150 6.43 1.99 -21.43
C PHE A 150 7.26 3.27 -21.34
N VAL A 151 7.84 3.70 -22.47
CA VAL A 151 8.61 4.95 -22.54
C VAL A 151 7.69 6.15 -22.39
N ASP A 152 6.51 6.09 -23.00
CA ASP A 152 5.52 7.16 -22.90
C ASP A 152 4.91 7.24 -21.49
N PHE A 153 4.57 6.10 -20.89
CA PHE A 153 4.12 6.06 -19.49
C PHE A 153 5.15 6.63 -18.51
N TRP A 154 6.44 6.27 -18.65
CA TRP A 154 7.49 6.81 -17.77
C TRP A 154 7.79 8.28 -18.02
N LYS A 155 7.64 8.76 -19.26
CA LYS A 155 7.70 10.19 -19.56
C LYS A 155 6.58 10.94 -18.85
N ASP A 156 5.33 10.50 -19.02
CA ASP A 156 4.17 11.15 -18.40
C ASP A 156 4.28 11.15 -16.87
N PHE A 157 4.72 10.04 -16.27
CA PHE A 157 4.93 9.94 -14.82
C PHE A 157 6.05 10.86 -14.30
N LEU A 158 7.16 10.99 -15.03
CA LEU A 158 8.26 11.87 -14.65
C LEU A 158 7.91 13.35 -14.85
N ASP A 159 7.15 13.67 -15.90
CA ASP A 159 6.68 15.02 -16.19
C ASP A 159 5.69 15.48 -15.10
N GLU A 160 4.76 14.63 -14.66
CA GLU A 160 3.86 14.95 -13.54
C GLU A 160 4.59 15.22 -12.21
N LYS A 161 5.71 14.54 -11.93
CA LYS A 161 6.51 14.79 -10.73
C LYS A 161 7.37 16.04 -10.83
N ASN A 162 7.80 16.42 -12.03
CA ASN A 162 8.55 17.65 -12.25
C ASN A 162 7.64 18.89 -12.21
N MET A 163 6.36 18.78 -12.52
CA MET A 163 5.38 19.87 -12.41
C MET A 163 4.92 20.18 -10.98
N ARG A 164 5.28 19.37 -9.98
CA ARG A 164 4.95 19.61 -8.55
C ARG A 164 6.12 20.18 -7.74
N LYS A 165 7.19 20.62 -8.40
CA LYS A 165 8.28 21.38 -7.79
C LYS A 165 8.16 22.86 -8.16
N ASP A 166 7.19 23.54 -7.56
CA ASP A 166 7.16 24.99 -7.36
C ASP A 166 6.48 25.29 -6.02
#